data_AF-E7PUB7-F1
#
_entry.id   AF-E7PUB7-F1
#
_cell.length_a   1.000
_cell.length_b   1.000
_cell.length_c   1.000
_cell.angle_alpha   90.00
_cell.angle_beta   90.00
_cell.angle_gamma   90.00
#
_symmetry.space_group_name_H-M   'P 1'
#
loop_
_entity.id
_entity.type
_entity.pdbx_description
1 polymer ?
#
loop_
_entity_poly.entity_id
_entity_poly.type
_entity_poly.pdbx_seq_one_letter_code
_entity_poly.pdbx_strand_id
1 'polypeptide(L)'
;MSKSTARQATVRIEIRCTEEDAALIREKALAAEISVSDLMRRAALNRKIKTPTDKKLMASLLQLGGLQKHLFNQMQDSMTTDLSKQFSDVLVAIRNAVNAIDLSQTRIK
;
A
#
# COMPACT_ATOMS: atom_id res chain seq x y z
N MET A 1 32.41 -8.32 -2.42
CA MET A 1 31.16 -8.64 -1.69
C MET A 1 30.52 -9.87 -2.33
N SER A 2 30.77 -11.06 -1.78
CA SER A 2 30.17 -12.32 -2.25
C SER A 2 28.66 -12.28 -1.96
N LYS A 3 27.83 -12.26 -3.01
CA LYS A 3 26.38 -12.31 -2.85
C LYS A 3 26.02 -13.70 -2.33
N SER A 4 25.76 -13.79 -1.02
CA SER A 4 25.30 -15.00 -0.35
C SER A 4 24.14 -15.64 -1.12
N THR A 5 24.37 -16.82 -1.70
CA THR A 5 23.41 -17.67 -2.40
C THR A 5 22.32 -18.21 -1.46
N ALA A 6 22.50 -18.08 -0.14
CA ALA A 6 21.63 -18.65 0.89
C ALA A 6 20.22 -18.02 1.02
N ARG A 7 19.90 -16.99 0.24
CA ARG A 7 18.58 -16.29 0.29
C ARG A 7 17.80 -16.36 -1.02
N GLN A 8 18.14 -17.23 -1.95
CA GLN A 8 17.33 -17.42 -3.16
C GLN A 8 16.21 -18.41 -2.86
N ALA A 9 14.95 -18.00 -3.05
CA ALA A 9 13.80 -18.88 -2.94
C ALA A 9 13.74 -19.80 -4.17
N THR A 10 14.48 -20.90 -4.14
CA THR A 10 14.65 -21.85 -5.25
C THR A 10 13.68 -23.03 -5.22
N VAL A 11 13.04 -23.29 -4.07
CA VAL A 11 12.08 -24.40 -3.91
C VAL A 11 10.80 -24.10 -4.70
N ARG A 12 10.38 -25.06 -5.54
CA ARG A 12 9.13 -24.99 -6.31
C ARG A 12 8.04 -25.82 -5.63
N ILE A 13 6.83 -25.28 -5.63
CA ILE A 13 5.62 -25.94 -5.13
C ILE A 13 4.64 -25.97 -6.30
N GLU A 14 4.18 -27.16 -6.68
CA GLU A 14 3.15 -27.34 -7.70
C GLU A 14 1.77 -27.37 -7.05
N ILE A 15 0.81 -26.67 -7.65
CA ILE A 15 -0.56 -26.57 -7.15
C ILE A 15 -1.48 -27.15 -8.21
N ARG A 16 -2.23 -28.20 -7.85
CA ARG A 16 -3.31 -28.72 -8.69
C ARG A 16 -4.51 -27.80 -8.53
N CYS A 17 -5.04 -27.33 -9.65
CA CYS A 17 -6.19 -26.43 -9.71
C CYS A 17 -7.01 -26.74 -10.97
N THR A 18 -8.29 -26.41 -10.95
CA THR A 18 -9.12 -26.44 -12.16
C THR A 18 -8.73 -25.30 -13.10
N GLU A 19 -9.16 -25.33 -14.36
CA GLU A 19 -8.90 -24.24 -15.31
C GLU A 19 -9.54 -22.92 -14.83
N GLU A 20 -10.72 -23.00 -14.24
CA GLU A 20 -11.45 -21.85 -13.67
C GLU A 20 -10.68 -21.22 -12.51
N ASP A 21 -10.20 -22.04 -11.56
CA ASP A 21 -9.38 -21.56 -10.43
C ASP A 21 -8.09 -20.91 -10.92
N ALA A 22 -7.42 -21.52 -11.90
CA ALA A 22 -6.18 -20.99 -12.46
C ALA A 22 -6.40 -19.64 -13.16
N ALA A 23 -7.52 -19.46 -13.85
CA ALA A 23 -7.90 -18.18 -14.46
C ALA A 23 -8.12 -17.09 -13.40
N LEU A 24 -8.90 -17.38 -12.37
CA LEU A 24 -9.17 -16.46 -11.26
C LEU A 24 -7.89 -16.05 -10.52
N ILE A 25 -6.98 -17.00 -10.27
CA ILE A 25 -5.70 -16.73 -9.62
C ILE A 25 -4.84 -15.78 -10.47
N ARG A 26 -4.81 -15.98 -11.80
CA ARG A 26 -4.07 -15.11 -12.72
C ARG A 26 -4.67 -13.71 -12.78
N GLU A 27 -5.99 -13.60 -12.80
CA GLU A 27 -6.70 -12.32 -12.76
C GLU A 27 -6.41 -11.55 -11.47
N LYS A 28 -6.51 -12.21 -10.31
CA LYS A 28 -6.16 -11.61 -9.01
C LYS A 28 -4.70 -11.15 -8.97
N ALA A 29 -3.78 -11.93 -9.54
CA ALA A 29 -2.36 -11.57 -9.60
C ALA A 29 -2.11 -10.36 -10.50
N LEU A 30 -2.80 -10.30 -11.64
CA LEU A 30 -2.76 -9.19 -12.59
C LEU A 30 -3.30 -7.90 -11.95
N ALA A 31 -4.47 -7.97 -11.29
CA ALA A 31 -5.08 -6.84 -10.59
C ALA A 31 -4.17 -6.29 -9.47
N ALA A 32 -3.39 -7.16 -8.82
CA ALA A 32 -2.42 -6.79 -7.80
C ALA A 32 -1.04 -6.39 -8.36
N GLU A 33 -0.83 -6.48 -9.68
CA GLU A 33 0.45 -6.25 -10.37
C GLU A 33 1.64 -7.04 -9.78
N ILE A 34 1.39 -8.29 -9.36
CA ILE A 34 2.42 -9.20 -8.84
C ILE A 34 2.35 -10.55 -9.55
N SER A 35 3.40 -11.36 -9.42
CA SER A 35 3.38 -12.72 -9.98
C SER A 35 2.45 -13.64 -9.19
N VAL A 36 1.88 -14.65 -9.86
CA VAL A 36 1.05 -15.69 -9.23
C VAL A 36 1.77 -16.33 -8.04
N SER A 37 3.06 -16.66 -8.17
CA SER A 37 3.84 -17.25 -7.08
C SER A 37 4.06 -16.30 -5.90
N ASP A 38 4.13 -14.98 -6.14
CA ASP A 38 4.19 -13.99 -5.06
C ASP A 38 2.82 -13.83 -4.38
N LEU A 39 1.73 -13.79 -5.15
CA LEU A 39 0.37 -13.76 -4.63
C LEU A 39 0.10 -14.97 -3.71
N MET A 40 0.38 -16.18 -4.20
CA MET A 40 0.16 -17.42 -3.44
C MET A 40 1.00 -17.49 -2.17
N ARG A 41 2.28 -17.11 -2.23
CA ARG A 41 3.11 -17.06 -1.00
C ARG A 41 2.60 -16.04 0.00
N ARG A 42 2.18 -14.86 -0.46
CA ARG A 42 1.68 -13.82 0.44
C ARG A 42 0.38 -14.24 1.09
N ALA A 43 -0.54 -14.80 0.31
CA ALA A 43 -1.80 -15.36 0.81
C ALA A 43 -1.55 -16.49 1.82
N ALA A 44 -0.71 -17.48 1.49
CA ALA A 44 -0.42 -18.62 2.36
C ALA A 44 0.31 -18.24 3.66
N LEU A 45 1.11 -17.16 3.64
CA LEU A 45 1.90 -16.72 4.80
C LEU A 45 1.29 -15.51 5.53
N ASN A 46 0.04 -15.14 5.23
CA ASN A 46 -0.64 -13.96 5.78
C ASN A 46 0.19 -12.66 5.67
N ARG A 47 0.92 -12.49 4.55
CA ARG A 47 1.72 -11.30 4.27
C ARG A 47 0.90 -10.30 3.45
N LYS A 48 1.10 -9.00 3.73
CA LYS A 48 0.45 -7.92 2.98
C LYS A 48 0.79 -7.97 1.48
N ILE A 49 -0.23 -7.90 0.64
CA ILE A 49 -0.10 -7.70 -0.80
C ILE A 49 -0.11 -6.20 -1.04
N LYS A 50 1.04 -5.66 -1.46
CA LYS A 50 1.20 -4.22 -1.72
C LYS A 50 1.26 -4.01 -3.20
N THR A 51 0.21 -3.42 -3.78
CA THR A 51 0.23 -3.07 -5.19
C THR A 51 1.17 -1.87 -5.42
N PRO A 52 1.81 -1.76 -6.59
CA PRO A 52 2.60 -0.57 -6.95
C PRO A 52 1.77 0.72 -6.90
N THR A 53 0.50 0.65 -7.26
CA THR A 53 -0.46 1.76 -7.17
C THR A 53 -0.62 2.24 -5.74
N ASP A 54 -0.80 1.34 -4.76
CA ASP A 54 -0.91 1.74 -3.36
C ASP A 54 0.36 2.43 -2.85
N LYS A 55 1.53 2.00 -3.31
CA LYS A 55 2.80 2.63 -2.93
C LYS A 55 2.90 4.05 -3.44
N LYS A 56 2.53 4.28 -4.72
CA LYS A 56 2.53 5.62 -5.33
C LYS A 56 1.51 6.52 -4.61
N LEU A 57 0.30 6.02 -4.39
CA LEU A 57 -0.74 6.76 -3.69
C LEU A 57 -0.33 7.12 -2.26
N MET A 58 0.25 6.17 -1.51
CA MET A 58 0.76 6.43 -0.17
C MET A 58 1.86 7.49 -0.17
N ALA A 59 2.79 7.43 -1.13
CA ALA A 59 3.84 8.45 -1.27
C ALA A 59 3.25 9.84 -1.52
N SER A 60 2.25 9.96 -2.39
CA SER A 60 1.55 11.22 -2.65
C SER A 60 0.81 11.75 -1.41
N LEU A 61 0.14 10.89 -0.64
CA LEU A 61 -0.53 11.29 0.61
C LEU A 61 0.46 11.78 1.67
N LEU A 62 1.62 11.12 1.80
CA LEU A 62 2.68 11.56 2.71
C LEU A 62 3.27 12.91 2.28
N GLN A 63 3.45 13.12 0.98
CA GLN A 63 3.90 14.41 0.45
C GLN A 63 2.89 15.52 0.74
N LEU A 64 1.59 15.26 0.55
CA LEU A 64 0.53 16.21 0.90
C LEU A 64 0.52 16.55 2.39
N GLY A 65 0.69 15.56 3.27
CA GLY A 65 0.79 15.80 4.72
C GLY A 65 2.01 16.64 5.09
N GLY A 66 3.15 16.42 4.43
CA GLY A 66 4.36 17.23 4.61
C GLY A 66 4.17 18.69 4.16
N LEU A 67 3.56 18.90 3.00
CA LEU A 67 3.22 20.23 2.48
C LEU A 67 2.24 20.95 3.40
N GLN A 68 1.20 20.26 3.86
CA GLN A 68 0.21 20.81 4.79
C GLN A 68 0.86 21.27 6.10
N LYS A 69 1.76 20.45 6.67
CA LYS A 69 2.55 20.82 7.85
C LYS A 69 3.41 22.06 7.59
N HIS A 70 4.06 22.13 6.42
CA HIS A 70 4.89 23.26 6.05
C HIS A 70 4.07 24.56 5.98
N LEU A 71 2.94 24.54 5.28
CA LEU A 71 2.02 25.68 5.17
C LEU A 71 1.47 26.11 6.53
N PHE A 72 1.10 25.16 7.40
CA PHE A 72 0.63 25.47 8.75
C PHE A 72 1.69 26.25 9.55
N ASN A 73 2.95 25.81 9.50
CA ASN A 73 4.05 26.48 10.19
C ASN A 73 4.31 27.89 9.63
N GLN A 74 4.20 28.07 8.31
CA GLN A 74 4.37 29.39 7.68
C GLN A 74 3.27 30.38 8.05
N MET A 75 2.07 29.89 8.34
CA MET A 75 0.90 30.71 8.63
C MET A 75 0.76 31.06 10.13
N GLN A 76 1.67 30.64 11.00
CA GLN A 76 1.55 30.83 12.46
C GLN A 76 1.29 32.29 12.86
N ASP A 77 1.97 33.24 12.20
CA ASP A 77 1.86 34.67 12.53
C ASP A 77 0.54 35.30 12.03
N SER A 78 -0.17 34.65 11.10
CA SER A 78 -1.43 35.12 10.50
C SER A 78 -2.59 34.14 10.75
N MET A 79 -2.45 33.24 11.72
CA MET A 79 -3.38 32.14 11.92
C MET A 79 -4.67 32.62 12.59
N THR A 80 -5.80 32.43 11.90
CA THR A 80 -7.13 32.57 12.51
C THR A 80 -7.65 31.23 13.00
N THR A 81 -8.62 31.24 13.92
CA THR A 81 -9.26 30.02 14.44
C THR A 81 -9.91 29.19 13.33
N ASP A 82 -10.57 29.85 12.37
CA ASP A 82 -11.20 29.18 11.23
C ASP A 82 -10.18 28.53 10.31
N LEU A 83 -9.07 29.23 10.03
CA LEU A 83 -8.01 28.69 9.19
C LEU A 83 -7.33 27.50 9.87
N SER A 84 -7.04 27.61 11.17
CA SER A 84 -6.50 26.50 11.98
C SER A 84 -7.39 25.24 11.91
N LYS A 85 -8.71 25.43 11.97
CA LYS A 85 -9.68 24.33 11.81
C LYS A 85 -9.61 23.69 10.43
N GLN A 86 -9.57 24.49 9.36
CA GLN A 86 -9.41 23.96 8.00
C GLN A 86 -8.11 23.16 7.84
N PHE A 87 -7.01 23.63 8.44
CA PHE A 87 -5.75 22.89 8.43
C PHE A 87 -5.87 21.53 9.12
N SER A 88 -6.57 21.48 10.25
CA SER A 88 -6.85 20.25 10.99
C SER A 88 -7.72 19.28 10.18
N ASP A 89 -8.79 19.78 9.55
CA ASP A 89 -9.72 18.97 8.75
C ASP A 89 -9.00 18.28 7.59
N VAL A 90 -8.09 18.99 6.91
CA VAL A 90 -7.26 18.41 5.85
C VAL A 90 -6.34 17.30 6.39
N LEU A 91 -5.71 17.50 7.54
CA LEU A 91 -4.88 16.46 8.17
C LEU A 91 -5.69 15.22 8.57
N VAL A 92 -6.91 15.42 9.07
CA VAL A 92 -7.83 14.32 9.38
C VAL A 92 -8.21 13.55 8.12
N ALA A 93 -8.52 14.26 7.02
CA ALA A 93 -8.83 13.64 5.73
C ALA A 93 -7.64 12.80 5.20
N ILE A 94 -6.42 13.35 5.24
CA ILE A 94 -5.19 12.63 4.83
C ILE A 94 -5.00 11.38 5.71
N ARG A 95 -5.14 11.50 7.04
CA ARG A 95 -5.03 10.35 7.96
C ARG A 95 -6.03 9.25 7.61
N ASN A 96 -7.29 9.63 7.37
CA ASN A 96 -8.34 8.67 7.05
C ASN A 96 -8.07 7.98 5.70
N ALA A 97 -7.56 8.69 4.70
CA ALA A 97 -7.15 8.11 3.42
C ALA A 97 -6.00 7.11 3.57
N VAL A 98 -4.97 7.44 4.37
CA VAL A 98 -3.86 6.53 4.68
C VAL A 98 -4.35 5.25 5.34
N ASN A 99 -5.23 5.37 6.34
CA ASN A 99 -5.80 4.21 7.03
C ASN A 99 -6.61 3.33 6.09
N ALA A 100 -7.41 3.93 5.19
CA ALA A 100 -8.20 3.20 4.21
C ALA A 100 -7.31 2.37 3.27
N ILE A 101 -6.19 2.92 2.81
CA ILE A 101 -5.23 2.21 1.97
C ILE A 101 -4.56 1.06 2.74
N ASP A 102 -4.11 1.28 3.98
CA ASP A 102 -3.47 0.21 4.76
C ASP A 102 -4.44 -0.94 5.10
N LEU A 103 -5.71 -0.60 5.36
CA LEU A 103 -6.78 -1.58 5.56
C LEU A 103 -7.10 -2.36 4.28
N SER A 104 -7.10 -1.71 3.11
CA SER A 104 -7.33 -2.37 1.82
C SER A 104 -6.23 -3.40 1.50
N GLN A 105 -4.97 -3.08 1.83
CA GLN A 105 -3.83 -4.01 1.69
C GLN A 105 -3.93 -5.25 2.60
N THR A 106 -4.79 -5.20 3.63
CA THR A 106 -4.97 -6.27 4.61
C THR A 106 -6.15 -7.19 4.25
N ARG A 107 -7.05 -6.77 3.35
CA ARG A 107 -8.35 -7.43 3.09
C ARG A 107 -8.47 -8.12 1.74
N ILE A 108 -7.39 -8.44 1.04
CA ILE A 108 -7.52 -9.25 -0.18
C ILE A 108 -7.99 -10.66 0.22
N LYS A 109 -9.30 -10.90 0.12
CA LYS A 109 -9.96 -12.21 0.25
C LYS A 109 -10.16 -12.82 -1.14
#